data_AF-A0A958ZBB8-F1
#
_entry.id   AF-A0A958ZBB8-F1
#
_cell.length_a   1.000
_cell.length_b   1.000
_cell.length_c   1.000
_cell.angle_alpha   90.00
_cell.angle_beta   90.00
_cell.angle_gamma   90.00
#
_symmetry.space_group_name_H-M   'P 1'
#
loop_
_entity.id
_entity.type
_entity.pdbx_description
1 polymer ?
#
loop_
_entity_poly.entity_id
_entity_poly.type
_entity_poly.pdbx_seq_one_letter_code
_entity_poly.pdbx_strand_id
1 'polypeptide(L)'
;MKKTALILLLLAGLVSGCVYDDYMPIDQTGTTSGSTDTSGDTTNTDTTGTDTSGTGGTTDTKVTYYGDAKPILDQMCIECHNASVHREGVDVSTYTTAKSNINKILSSIQGSGEDIMPPSGKMADNLIQILKTWKSDGLLEGDPNAGTTTPGSTSGNYTYSADIKVVLDQQCTACHGTANPSAGLNLTTYALVTANIDKIISRIDLQTGQTGIMPPSGRMADSIIQMFKDWKSQGMPQ
;
A
#
# COMPACT_ATOMS: atom_id res chain seq x y z
N MET A 1 -57.13 -1.49 -28.06
CA MET A 1 -56.76 -1.47 -29.50
C MET A 1 -55.55 -0.55 -29.61
N LYS A 2 -54.30 -0.94 -29.90
CA LYS A 2 -53.78 -1.88 -30.90
C LYS A 2 -52.36 -2.37 -30.48
N LYS A 3 -52.19 -3.70 -30.56
CA LYS A 3 -51.05 -4.48 -31.09
C LYS A 3 -49.67 -4.44 -30.39
N THR A 4 -49.46 -5.49 -29.61
CA THR A 4 -48.19 -6.17 -29.30
C THR A 4 -47.38 -6.57 -30.55
N ALA A 5 -46.05 -6.51 -30.46
CA ALA A 5 -45.14 -7.25 -31.32
C ALA A 5 -43.93 -7.72 -30.51
N LEU A 6 -43.89 -9.03 -30.30
CA LEU A 6 -42.86 -9.84 -29.68
C LEU A 6 -41.86 -10.22 -30.78
N ILE A 7 -40.57 -9.92 -30.64
CA ILE A 7 -39.52 -10.51 -31.50
C ILE A 7 -38.50 -11.19 -30.60
N LEU A 8 -38.60 -12.52 -30.62
CA LEU A 8 -37.69 -13.50 -30.07
C LEU A 8 -36.55 -13.70 -31.09
N LEU A 9 -35.30 -13.49 -30.70
CA LEU A 9 -34.14 -13.90 -31.50
C LEU A 9 -33.27 -14.83 -30.66
N LEU A 10 -33.53 -16.12 -30.87
CA LEU A 10 -32.70 -17.26 -30.47
C LEU A 10 -31.39 -17.21 -31.24
N LEU A 11 -30.27 -17.14 -30.53
CA LEU A 11 -28.96 -17.54 -31.05
C LEU A 11 -28.37 -18.56 -30.09
N ALA A 12 -28.45 -19.82 -30.52
CA ALA A 12 -27.76 -20.95 -29.95
C ALA A 12 -26.27 -20.87 -30.31
N GLY A 13 -25.41 -20.96 -29.31
CA GLY A 13 -23.97 -21.18 -29.45
C GLY A 13 -23.55 -22.25 -28.45
N LEU A 14 -23.23 -23.42 -28.98
CA LEU A 14 -22.95 -24.67 -28.27
C LEU A 14 -21.47 -24.80 -27.93
N VAL A 15 -21.23 -25.50 -26.81
CA VAL A 15 -20.03 -26.20 -26.32
C VAL A 15 -18.69 -25.46 -26.16
N SER A 16 -18.21 -25.45 -24.91
CA SER A 16 -17.07 -26.29 -24.56
C SER A 16 -17.13 -26.64 -23.09
N GLY A 17 -17.32 -27.94 -22.82
CA GLY A 17 -17.20 -28.50 -21.49
C GLY A 17 -15.72 -28.63 -21.12
N CYS A 18 -15.35 -28.05 -19.99
CA CYS A 18 -14.16 -28.45 -19.26
C CYS A 18 -14.66 -29.41 -18.18
N VAL A 19 -14.31 -30.68 -18.32
CA VAL A 19 -14.49 -31.68 -17.27
C VAL A 19 -13.55 -31.28 -16.13
N TYR A 20 -14.08 -31.06 -14.93
CA TYR A 20 -13.27 -30.95 -13.72
C TYR A 20 -13.03 -32.39 -13.25
N ASP A 21 -11.78 -32.84 -13.39
CA ASP A 21 -11.34 -34.16 -12.95
C ASP A 21 -11.16 -34.15 -11.43
N ASP A 22 -11.71 -35.18 -10.77
CA ASP A 22 -11.57 -35.46 -9.35
C ASP A 22 -10.09 -35.77 -9.06
N TYR A 23 -9.34 -34.82 -8.53
CA TYR A 23 -8.05 -35.14 -7.89
C TYR A 23 -8.22 -35.29 -6.38
N MET A 24 -7.96 -36.53 -5.96
CA MET A 24 -8.07 -37.10 -4.63
C MET A 24 -7.12 -36.49 -3.58
N PRO A 25 -7.44 -36.68 -2.28
CA PRO A 25 -6.60 -36.24 -1.17
C PRO A 25 -5.33 -37.09 -1.03
N ILE A 26 -4.20 -36.45 -0.80
CA ILE A 26 -3.00 -37.13 -0.28
C ILE A 26 -3.09 -37.20 1.24
N ASP A 27 -3.39 -38.40 1.74
CA ASP A 27 -3.01 -38.83 3.08
C ASP A 27 -1.72 -39.66 3.00
N GLN A 28 -0.94 -39.51 4.06
CA GLN A 28 -0.15 -40.53 4.72
C GLN A 28 1.36 -40.63 4.49
N THR A 29 2.00 -40.49 5.67
CA THR A 29 3.23 -41.14 6.14
C THR A 29 4.53 -40.65 5.49
N GLY A 30 5.53 -40.17 6.21
CA GLY A 30 5.92 -40.43 7.58
C GLY A 30 7.42 -40.69 7.53
N THR A 31 8.23 -39.96 8.30
CA THR A 31 9.46 -40.47 8.94
C THR A 31 9.97 -39.42 9.90
N THR A 32 10.03 -39.86 11.14
CA THR A 32 10.69 -39.33 12.31
C THR A 32 12.18 -39.06 12.09
N SER A 33 12.68 -37.93 12.59
CA SER A 33 13.88 -37.96 13.42
C SER A 33 13.88 -36.77 14.36
N GLY A 34 13.87 -37.06 15.66
CA GLY A 34 14.06 -36.05 16.69
C GLY A 34 15.50 -35.58 16.73
N SER A 35 15.68 -34.34 17.16
CA SER A 35 16.79 -33.97 18.02
C SER A 35 16.27 -32.92 19.00
N THR A 36 16.15 -33.33 20.24
CA THR A 36 16.06 -32.47 21.40
C THR A 36 17.38 -31.74 21.57
N ASP A 37 17.37 -30.42 21.73
CA ASP A 37 18.32 -29.81 22.64
C ASP A 37 17.68 -28.63 23.37
N THR A 38 17.61 -28.81 24.69
CA THR A 38 17.17 -27.83 25.68
C THR A 38 18.44 -27.34 26.36
N SER A 39 18.74 -26.05 26.25
CA SER A 39 19.38 -25.34 27.36
C SER A 39 19.10 -23.86 27.22
N GLY A 40 18.44 -23.30 28.24
CA GLY A 40 18.43 -21.86 28.45
C GLY A 40 19.75 -21.38 29.05
N ASP A 41 19.94 -20.07 28.94
CA ASP A 41 20.16 -19.15 30.06
C ASP A 41 21.34 -18.17 29.94
N THR A 42 21.02 -16.94 30.33
CA THR A 42 21.83 -15.80 30.77
C THR A 42 22.67 -14.96 29.80
N THR A 43 22.19 -13.72 29.64
CA THR A 43 22.89 -12.42 29.84
C THR A 43 24.41 -12.35 29.58
N ASN A 44 24.85 -11.41 28.74
CA ASN A 44 25.48 -10.15 29.17
C ASN A 44 25.96 -9.30 27.97
N THR A 45 25.92 -8.01 28.24
CA THR A 45 26.34 -6.77 27.58
C THR A 45 27.78 -6.71 27.04
N ASP A 46 27.94 -5.85 26.02
CA ASP A 46 29.09 -4.98 25.68
C ASP A 46 30.38 -5.59 25.10
N THR A 47 30.73 -5.21 23.87
CA THR A 47 31.93 -4.38 23.56
C THR A 47 32.29 -4.47 22.07
N THR A 48 32.55 -3.28 21.52
CA THR A 48 33.19 -2.92 20.24
C THR A 48 34.18 -3.92 19.65
N GLY A 49 34.11 -4.12 18.33
CA GLY A 49 35.14 -4.80 17.55
C GLY A 49 34.96 -4.58 16.04
N THR A 50 35.73 -3.65 15.50
CA THR A 50 36.04 -3.45 14.07
C THR A 50 36.67 -4.71 13.48
N ASP A 51 36.17 -5.25 12.36
CA ASP A 51 36.98 -5.43 11.13
C ASP A 51 36.19 -5.91 9.89
N THR A 52 36.68 -5.43 8.75
CA THR A 52 36.78 -6.08 7.44
C THR A 52 35.56 -6.27 6.53
N SER A 53 35.68 -5.56 5.40
CA SER A 53 35.05 -5.72 4.10
C SER A 53 34.72 -7.17 3.71
N GLY A 54 33.42 -7.41 3.49
CA GLY A 54 32.87 -8.60 2.86
C GLY A 54 31.76 -8.20 1.88
N THR A 55 31.98 -8.52 0.61
CA THR A 55 31.11 -8.34 -0.55
C THR A 55 29.72 -8.97 -0.36
N GLY A 56 28.67 -8.21 -0.69
CA GLY A 56 27.35 -8.77 -1.08
C GLY A 56 26.26 -8.76 0.00
N GLY A 57 25.90 -7.58 0.53
CA GLY A 57 24.69 -7.41 1.32
C GLY A 57 23.63 -6.63 0.55
N THR A 58 22.53 -7.27 0.16
CA THR A 58 21.29 -6.54 -0.07
C THR A 58 20.87 -5.98 1.28
N THR A 59 20.95 -4.67 1.47
CA THR A 59 20.43 -4.01 2.65
C THR A 59 18.92 -4.22 2.67
N ASP A 60 18.46 -5.18 3.46
CA ASP A 60 17.07 -5.29 3.90
C ASP A 60 16.75 -3.99 4.65
N THR A 61 16.30 -3.00 3.89
CA THR A 61 16.03 -1.68 4.44
C THR A 61 14.71 -1.83 5.18
N LYS A 62 14.68 -1.44 6.46
CA LYS A 62 13.53 -1.61 7.36
C LYS A 62 12.58 -0.42 7.29
N VAL A 63 11.27 -0.67 7.28
CA VAL A 63 10.22 0.35 7.19
C VAL A 63 10.21 1.21 8.46
N THR A 64 10.16 2.52 8.29
CA THR A 64 10.20 3.49 9.39
C THR A 64 8.98 4.42 9.39
N TYR A 65 8.74 5.08 10.53
CA TYR A 65 7.65 6.03 10.65
C TYR A 65 7.86 7.23 9.74
N TYR A 66 8.98 7.95 9.85
CA TYR A 66 9.19 9.14 9.04
C TYR A 66 9.37 8.83 7.55
N GLY A 67 9.97 7.69 7.21
CA GLY A 67 10.20 7.33 5.81
C GLY A 67 8.96 6.82 5.08
N ASP A 68 8.12 6.03 5.77
CA ASP A 68 7.12 5.22 5.08
C ASP A 68 5.70 5.40 5.64
N ALA A 69 5.53 5.29 6.97
CA ALA A 69 4.20 5.29 7.57
C ALA A 69 3.59 6.70 7.67
N LYS A 70 4.40 7.71 8.01
CA LYS A 70 3.94 9.08 8.26
C LYS A 70 3.25 9.70 7.05
N PRO A 71 3.77 9.60 5.80
CA PRO A 71 3.06 10.15 4.65
C PRO A 71 1.68 9.52 4.43
N ILE A 72 1.52 8.22 4.75
CA ILE A 72 0.22 7.54 4.69
C ILE A 72 -0.71 8.11 5.75
N LEU A 73 -0.25 8.22 7.00
CA LEU A 73 -1.06 8.72 8.12
C LEU A 73 -1.45 10.19 7.92
N ASP A 74 -0.52 11.02 7.46
CA ASP A 74 -0.74 12.44 7.17
C ASP A 74 -1.85 12.64 6.13
N GLN A 75 -1.84 11.83 5.05
CA GLN A 75 -2.76 12.00 3.93
C GLN A 75 -4.10 11.29 4.15
N MET A 76 -4.12 10.15 4.85
CA MET A 76 -5.31 9.31 4.97
C MET A 76 -6.06 9.46 6.29
N CYS A 77 -5.37 9.94 7.34
CA CYS A 77 -5.88 9.79 8.70
C CYS A 77 -5.96 11.12 9.45
N ILE A 78 -4.95 11.97 9.35
CA ILE A 78 -4.81 13.14 10.24
C ILE A 78 -5.96 14.13 10.12
N GLU A 79 -6.63 14.25 8.97
CA GLU A 79 -7.78 15.16 8.86
C GLU A 79 -8.90 14.83 9.87
N CYS A 80 -9.08 13.55 10.22
CA CYS A 80 -10.12 13.07 11.14
C CYS A 80 -9.60 12.42 12.44
N HIS A 81 -8.32 12.06 12.50
CA HIS A 81 -7.67 11.34 13.60
C HIS A 81 -6.42 12.07 14.08
N ASN A 82 -6.63 13.24 14.67
CA ASN A 82 -5.57 14.07 15.24
C ASN A 82 -5.89 14.46 16.69
N ALA A 83 -4.96 15.17 17.34
CA ALA A 83 -5.09 15.57 18.73
C ALA A 83 -6.32 16.45 19.05
N SER A 84 -6.90 17.13 18.06
CA SER A 84 -8.05 18.03 18.23
C SER A 84 -9.38 17.44 17.73
N VAL A 85 -9.32 16.67 16.65
CA VAL A 85 -10.45 16.02 16.00
C VAL A 85 -10.16 14.53 15.99
N HIS A 86 -10.84 13.79 16.86
CA HIS A 86 -10.73 12.33 16.91
C HIS A 86 -12.09 11.69 17.21
N ARG A 87 -12.55 10.82 16.31
CA ARG A 87 -13.59 9.83 16.68
C ARG A 87 -12.93 8.74 17.51
N GLU A 88 -13.62 8.32 18.57
CA GLU A 88 -13.19 7.21 19.44
C GLU A 88 -11.81 7.39 20.10
N GLY A 89 -11.35 8.63 20.30
CA GLY A 89 -10.08 8.92 20.97
C GLY A 89 -8.83 8.52 20.19
N VAL A 90 -8.94 8.29 18.88
CA VAL A 90 -7.80 7.88 18.05
C VAL A 90 -7.09 9.11 17.48
N ASP A 91 -5.89 9.35 17.98
CA ASP A 91 -4.92 10.30 17.43
C ASP A 91 -3.79 9.54 16.74
N VAL A 92 -3.46 9.91 15.50
CA VAL A 92 -2.33 9.36 14.75
C VAL A 92 -1.39 10.44 14.23
N SER A 93 -1.49 11.65 14.76
CA SER A 93 -0.75 12.83 14.29
C SER A 93 0.73 12.86 14.69
N THR A 94 1.15 11.96 15.59
CA THR A 94 2.54 11.84 16.04
C THR A 94 3.01 10.39 15.97
N TYR A 95 4.33 10.18 15.95
CA TYR A 95 4.90 8.83 16.02
C TYR A 95 4.37 8.05 17.23
N THR A 96 4.37 8.66 18.42
CA THR A 96 3.92 8.02 19.66
C THR A 96 2.47 7.57 19.58
N THR A 97 1.59 8.43 19.06
CA THR A 97 0.14 8.16 18.99
C THR A 97 -0.21 7.20 17.85
N ALA A 98 0.47 7.29 16.71
CA ALA A 98 0.37 6.30 15.64
C ALA A 98 0.86 4.91 16.10
N LYS A 99 1.99 4.85 16.80
CA LYS A 99 2.58 3.63 17.35
C LYS A 99 1.65 2.95 18.34
N SER A 100 1.03 3.69 19.26
CA SER A 100 0.11 3.13 20.24
C SER A 100 -1.19 2.62 19.60
N ASN A 101 -1.62 3.25 18.50
CA ASN A 101 -2.86 2.90 17.80
C ASN A 101 -2.68 1.89 16.65
N ILE A 102 -1.47 1.42 16.32
CA ILE A 102 -1.21 0.62 15.11
C ILE A 102 -2.11 -0.62 14.98
N ASN A 103 -2.44 -1.29 16.09
CA ASN A 103 -3.34 -2.44 16.06
C ASN A 103 -4.76 -2.04 15.66
N LYS A 104 -5.26 -0.92 16.20
CA LYS A 104 -6.59 -0.39 15.88
C LYS A 104 -6.64 0.13 14.43
N ILE A 105 -5.59 0.83 14.00
CA ILE A 105 -5.43 1.27 12.60
C ILE A 105 -5.54 0.06 11.67
N LEU A 106 -4.71 -0.97 11.88
CA LEU A 106 -4.70 -2.16 11.03
C LEU A 106 -6.05 -2.90 11.02
N SER A 107 -6.77 -2.98 12.14
CA SER A 107 -8.10 -3.61 12.14
C SER A 107 -9.13 -2.82 11.33
N SER A 108 -9.08 -1.48 11.38
CA SER A 108 -10.09 -0.64 10.74
C SER A 108 -9.88 -0.46 9.23
N ILE A 109 -8.63 -0.47 8.75
CA ILE A 109 -8.30 -0.20 7.33
C ILE A 109 -8.46 -1.40 6.39
N GLN A 110 -8.71 -2.59 6.95
CA GLN A 110 -8.81 -3.85 6.21
C GLN A 110 -10.23 -4.42 6.17
N GLY A 111 -11.17 -3.82 6.90
CA GLY A 111 -12.48 -4.37 7.16
C GLY A 111 -13.47 -4.27 6.00
N SER A 112 -14.75 -4.47 6.33
CA SER A 112 -15.91 -4.21 5.48
C SER A 112 -17.09 -3.84 6.39
N GLY A 113 -18.07 -3.09 5.88
CA GLY A 113 -19.23 -2.64 6.67
C GLY A 113 -19.08 -1.25 7.28
N GLU A 114 -19.91 -0.91 8.25
CA GLU A 114 -20.04 0.45 8.80
C GLU A 114 -18.86 0.90 9.67
N ASP A 115 -18.11 -0.05 10.24
CA ASP A 115 -16.95 0.22 11.11
C ASP A 115 -15.62 0.31 10.33
N ILE A 116 -15.67 0.27 8.99
CA ILE A 116 -14.48 0.42 8.16
C ILE A 116 -13.98 1.87 8.17
N MET A 117 -12.66 2.05 8.26
CA MET A 117 -12.01 3.36 8.10
C MET A 117 -10.92 3.26 7.05
N PRO A 118 -10.73 4.24 6.16
CA PRO A 118 -11.48 5.50 6.07
C PRO A 118 -12.93 5.29 5.58
N PRO A 119 -13.83 6.29 5.73
CA PRO A 119 -15.22 6.22 5.24
C PRO A 119 -15.35 5.95 3.74
N SER A 120 -14.28 6.19 2.97
CA SER A 120 -14.18 5.84 1.55
C SER A 120 -14.04 4.33 1.30
N GLY A 121 -13.93 3.52 2.35
CA GLY A 121 -13.80 2.08 2.29
C GLY A 121 -12.37 1.60 2.56
N LYS A 122 -12.10 0.35 2.19
CA LYS A 122 -10.84 -0.33 2.46
C LYS A 122 -9.67 0.45 1.84
N MET A 123 -8.59 0.61 2.59
CA MET A 123 -7.35 1.17 2.03
C MET A 123 -6.74 0.24 0.98
N ALA A 124 -5.93 0.79 0.08
CA ALA A 124 -5.19 -0.01 -0.88
C ALA A 124 -4.30 -1.05 -0.17
N ASP A 125 -4.23 -2.28 -0.69
CA ASP A 125 -3.52 -3.39 -0.04
C ASP A 125 -2.02 -3.12 0.13
N ASN A 126 -1.41 -2.39 -0.81
CA ASN A 126 -0.03 -1.95 -0.71
C ASN A 126 0.18 -0.93 0.44
N LEU A 127 -0.75 0.02 0.64
CA LEU A 127 -0.74 0.97 1.76
C LEU A 127 -0.88 0.25 3.11
N ILE A 128 -1.80 -0.71 3.16
CA ILE A 128 -1.99 -1.59 4.33
C ILE A 128 -0.70 -2.36 4.61
N GLN A 129 -0.06 -2.89 3.57
CA GLN A 129 1.16 -3.68 3.71
C GLN A 129 2.31 -2.85 4.28
N ILE A 130 2.45 -1.57 3.92
CA ILE A 130 3.48 -0.70 4.52
C ILE A 130 3.27 -0.56 6.01
N LEU A 131 2.04 -0.34 6.47
CA LEU A 131 1.73 -0.22 7.90
C LEU A 131 1.90 -1.57 8.64
N LYS A 132 1.62 -2.70 7.98
CA LYS A 132 1.93 -4.04 8.51
C LYS A 132 3.43 -4.25 8.64
N THR A 133 4.21 -3.88 7.62
CA THR A 133 5.66 -4.05 7.61
C THR A 133 6.31 -3.13 8.65
N TRP A 134 5.86 -1.87 8.78
CA TRP A 134 6.30 -0.98 9.85
C TRP A 134 6.08 -1.60 11.25
N LYS A 135 4.93 -2.25 11.45
CA LYS A 135 4.64 -2.99 12.68
C LYS A 135 5.58 -4.19 12.87
N SER A 136 5.82 -5.00 11.83
CA SER A 136 6.70 -6.18 11.93
C SER A 136 8.17 -5.80 12.11
N ASP A 137 8.59 -4.66 11.57
CA ASP A 137 9.96 -4.15 11.69
C ASP A 137 10.25 -3.52 13.06
N GLY A 138 9.27 -3.52 13.97
CA GLY A 138 9.44 -3.06 15.35
C GLY A 138 8.97 -1.62 15.59
N LEU A 139 8.14 -1.07 14.71
CA LEU A 139 7.60 0.30 14.82
C LEU A 139 8.72 1.32 14.93
N LEU A 140 9.71 1.22 14.04
CA LEU A 140 10.89 2.08 14.02
C LEU A 140 10.50 3.52 13.70
N GLU A 141 11.05 4.50 14.41
CA GLU A 141 10.74 5.90 14.17
C GLU A 141 11.39 6.43 12.88
N GLY A 142 12.66 6.06 12.64
CA GLY A 142 13.45 6.60 11.53
C GLY A 142 13.91 8.03 11.79
N ASP A 143 14.61 8.61 10.81
CA ASP A 143 15.08 9.99 10.86
C ASP A 143 14.06 10.90 10.15
N PRO A 144 13.57 11.97 10.79
CA PRO A 144 12.64 12.94 10.18
C PRO A 144 13.20 13.65 8.94
N ASN A 145 14.53 13.62 8.76
CA ASN A 145 15.24 14.21 7.63
C ASN A 145 15.96 13.17 6.78
N ALA A 146 15.84 11.87 7.09
CA ALA A 146 16.33 10.86 6.19
C ALA A 146 15.54 11.04 4.89
N GLY A 147 16.26 11.44 3.83
CA GLY A 147 15.85 11.06 2.50
C GLY A 147 15.51 9.59 2.56
N THR A 148 14.27 9.29 2.23
CA THR A 148 13.68 7.96 2.29
C THR A 148 14.62 6.96 1.61
N THR A 149 15.23 6.10 2.41
CA THR A 149 15.70 4.83 1.87
C THR A 149 14.45 4.04 1.51
N THR A 150 14.52 3.09 0.58
CA THR A 150 13.35 2.25 0.21
C THR A 150 13.39 0.91 0.94
N PRO A 151 12.81 0.82 2.14
CA PRO A 151 12.23 -0.39 2.70
C PRO A 151 10.89 -0.75 2.11
N GLY A 152 10.60 -2.05 1.98
CA GLY A 152 9.22 -2.50 1.75
C GLY A 152 8.70 -2.34 0.32
N SER A 153 9.55 -2.02 -0.66
CA SER A 153 9.26 -2.29 -2.07
C SER A 153 9.13 -3.80 -2.24
N THR A 154 7.92 -4.31 -1.98
CA THR A 154 7.52 -5.59 -2.53
C THR A 154 7.38 -5.32 -4.01
N SER A 155 8.46 -5.55 -4.77
CA SER A 155 8.47 -5.57 -6.23
C SER A 155 7.36 -6.51 -6.70
N GLY A 156 6.16 -5.97 -6.86
CA GLY A 156 4.97 -6.66 -7.30
C GLY A 156 4.70 -6.34 -8.76
N ASN A 157 4.04 -7.24 -9.46
CA ASN A 157 3.40 -6.91 -10.72
C ASN A 157 2.22 -5.99 -10.40
N TYR A 158 2.39 -4.70 -10.59
CA TYR A 158 1.36 -3.71 -10.32
C TYR A 158 0.48 -3.57 -11.55
N THR A 159 -0.83 -3.37 -11.35
CA THR A 159 -1.79 -3.10 -12.42
C THR A 159 -2.49 -1.78 -12.18
N TYR A 160 -3.03 -1.19 -13.24
CA TYR A 160 -3.80 0.04 -13.09
C TYR A 160 -5.01 -0.18 -12.19
N SER A 161 -5.78 -1.22 -12.45
CA SER A 161 -7.07 -1.47 -11.82
C SER A 161 -6.95 -1.87 -10.34
N ALA A 162 -5.96 -2.70 -9.98
CA ALA A 162 -5.80 -3.15 -8.60
C ALA A 162 -5.01 -2.17 -7.72
N ASP A 163 -4.02 -1.48 -8.28
CA ASP A 163 -3.02 -0.76 -7.47
C ASP A 163 -3.07 0.75 -7.71
N ILE A 164 -2.86 1.18 -8.95
CA ILE A 164 -2.68 2.60 -9.28
C ILE A 164 -3.98 3.38 -9.11
N LYS A 165 -5.09 2.85 -9.63
CA LYS A 165 -6.40 3.52 -9.60
C LYS A 165 -6.85 3.76 -8.16
N VAL A 166 -6.60 2.81 -7.25
CA VAL A 166 -6.98 2.96 -5.84
C VAL A 166 -6.26 4.16 -5.21
N VAL A 167 -4.96 4.31 -5.46
CA VAL A 167 -4.22 5.49 -4.98
C VAL A 167 -4.69 6.77 -5.64
N LEU A 168 -4.94 6.78 -6.94
CA LEU A 168 -5.44 7.96 -7.64
C LEU A 168 -6.80 8.41 -7.11
N ASP A 169 -7.73 7.48 -6.96
CA ASP A 169 -9.07 7.75 -6.44
C ASP A 169 -8.99 8.34 -5.02
N GLN A 170 -8.15 7.76 -4.16
CA GLN A 170 -8.04 8.15 -2.76
C GLN A 170 -7.25 9.44 -2.55
N GLN A 171 -6.20 9.70 -3.34
CA GLN A 171 -5.19 10.73 -3.02
C GLN A 171 -5.06 11.83 -4.07
N CYS A 172 -5.58 11.62 -5.28
CA CYS A 172 -5.35 12.53 -6.40
C CYS A 172 -6.65 13.15 -6.91
N THR A 173 -7.71 12.36 -7.07
CA THR A 173 -8.90 12.79 -7.83
C THR A 173 -9.76 13.86 -7.13
N ALA A 174 -9.58 14.07 -5.82
CA ALA A 174 -10.22 15.19 -5.12
C ALA A 174 -9.85 16.56 -5.74
N CYS A 175 -8.60 16.69 -6.21
CA CYS A 175 -8.11 17.89 -6.88
C CYS A 175 -7.90 17.67 -8.39
N HIS A 176 -7.62 16.44 -8.82
CA HIS A 176 -7.33 16.06 -10.21
C HIS A 176 -8.44 15.21 -10.84
N GLY A 177 -9.68 15.50 -10.48
CA GLY A 177 -10.88 14.81 -10.95
C GLY A 177 -11.43 15.36 -12.27
N THR A 178 -12.69 15.03 -12.57
CA THR A 178 -13.41 15.56 -13.74
C THR A 178 -13.95 16.97 -13.53
N ALA A 179 -14.32 17.32 -12.30
CA ALA A 179 -14.86 18.62 -11.95
C ALA A 179 -13.74 19.57 -11.49
N ASN A 180 -13.53 20.66 -12.24
CA ASN A 180 -12.55 21.72 -11.95
C ASN A 180 -11.15 21.19 -11.58
N PRO A 181 -10.48 20.40 -12.44
CA PRO A 181 -9.18 19.84 -12.12
C PRO A 181 -8.14 20.93 -11.87
N SER A 182 -7.45 20.82 -10.74
CA SER A 182 -6.26 21.58 -10.40
C SER A 182 -5.25 21.50 -11.55
N ALA A 183 -4.78 22.67 -11.99
CA ALA A 183 -3.88 22.83 -13.13
C ALA A 183 -4.38 22.19 -14.44
N GLY A 184 -5.70 21.98 -14.59
CA GLY A 184 -6.30 21.34 -15.77
C GLY A 184 -5.99 19.83 -15.91
N LEU A 185 -5.38 19.20 -14.90
CA LEU A 185 -4.98 17.80 -14.94
C LEU A 185 -6.08 16.88 -14.41
N ASN A 186 -6.59 16.00 -15.27
CA ASN A 186 -7.56 14.97 -14.93
C ASN A 186 -6.88 13.59 -14.89
N LEU A 187 -7.04 12.84 -13.79
CA LEU A 187 -6.42 11.53 -13.54
C LEU A 187 -7.44 10.39 -13.36
N THR A 188 -8.65 10.56 -13.89
CA THR A 188 -9.78 9.63 -13.64
C THR A 188 -9.84 8.41 -14.55
N THR A 189 -8.98 8.33 -15.58
CA THR A 189 -8.97 7.19 -16.52
C THR A 189 -7.56 6.70 -16.78
N TYR A 190 -7.43 5.43 -17.13
CA TYR A 190 -6.15 4.81 -17.51
C TYR A 190 -5.41 5.61 -18.58
N ALA A 191 -6.09 5.99 -19.67
CA ALA A 191 -5.49 6.72 -20.78
C ALA A 191 -4.96 8.10 -20.36
N LEU A 192 -5.67 8.80 -19.48
CA LEU A 192 -5.20 10.10 -18.97
C LEU A 192 -4.01 9.94 -18.04
N VAL A 193 -4.00 8.91 -17.22
CA VAL A 193 -2.92 8.63 -16.26
C VAL A 193 -1.65 8.22 -17.00
N THR A 194 -1.73 7.30 -17.95
CA THR A 194 -0.56 6.85 -18.73
C THR A 194 0.00 7.96 -19.60
N ALA A 195 -0.85 8.83 -20.17
CA ALA A 195 -0.40 10.01 -20.90
C ALA A 195 0.34 11.05 -20.01
N ASN A 196 0.16 11.00 -18.70
CA ASN A 196 0.75 11.96 -17.75
C ASN A 196 1.72 11.31 -16.74
N ILE A 197 2.08 10.03 -16.91
CA ILE A 197 2.80 9.25 -15.88
C ILE A 197 4.13 9.89 -15.46
N ASP A 198 4.90 10.41 -16.42
CA ASP A 198 6.16 11.12 -16.15
C ASP A 198 5.95 12.36 -15.30
N LYS A 199 4.92 13.14 -15.65
CA LYS A 199 4.56 14.34 -14.90
C LYS A 199 4.11 13.97 -13.49
N ILE A 200 3.28 12.93 -13.32
CA ILE A 200 2.85 12.45 -12.00
C ILE A 200 4.08 12.10 -11.15
N ILE A 201 4.94 11.19 -11.64
CA ILE A 201 6.14 10.74 -10.92
C ILE A 201 7.04 11.92 -10.55
N SER A 202 7.29 12.85 -11.49
CA SER A 202 8.16 14.01 -11.24
C SER A 202 7.66 14.96 -10.15
N ARG A 203 6.38 14.89 -9.76
CA ARG A 203 5.79 15.78 -8.74
C ARG A 203 5.61 15.09 -7.39
N ILE A 204 5.26 13.81 -7.40
CA ILE A 204 5.15 13.00 -6.17
C ILE A 204 6.51 12.66 -5.58
N ASP A 205 7.55 12.62 -6.41
CA ASP A 205 8.94 12.36 -6.03
C ASP A 205 9.71 13.63 -5.61
N LEU A 206 9.02 14.77 -5.45
CA LEU A 206 9.63 15.96 -4.86
C LEU A 206 9.73 15.82 -3.33
N GLN A 207 10.75 16.42 -2.74
CA GLN A 207 10.93 16.47 -1.30
C GLN A 207 10.01 17.50 -0.66
N THR A 208 9.52 17.21 0.56
CA THR A 208 8.62 18.11 1.29
C THR A 208 9.19 19.54 1.36
N GLY A 209 8.35 20.51 0.99
CA GLY A 209 8.73 21.92 0.91
C GLY A 209 9.28 22.38 -0.44
N GLN A 210 9.56 21.46 -1.39
CA GLN A 210 9.96 21.84 -2.74
C GLN A 210 8.80 22.43 -3.55
N THR A 211 9.10 23.46 -4.34
CA THR A 211 8.10 24.14 -5.16
C THR A 211 7.45 23.18 -6.14
N GLY A 212 6.12 23.09 -6.04
CA GLY A 212 5.32 22.28 -6.95
C GLY A 212 5.15 20.82 -6.55
N ILE A 213 5.62 20.41 -5.38
CA ILE A 213 5.31 19.10 -4.81
C ILE A 213 3.82 18.78 -4.88
N MET A 214 3.53 17.51 -5.16
CA MET A 214 2.16 16.98 -5.09
C MET A 214 2.14 15.69 -4.25
N PRO A 215 1.19 15.53 -3.33
CA PRO A 215 0.18 16.53 -2.94
C PRO A 215 0.80 17.76 -2.22
N PRO A 216 0.08 18.90 -2.15
CA PRO A 216 0.60 20.11 -1.50
C PRO A 216 0.92 19.95 -0.02
N SER A 217 0.36 18.93 0.63
CA SER A 217 0.61 18.59 2.03
C SER A 217 2.00 18.01 2.27
N GLY A 218 2.68 17.49 1.25
CA GLY A 218 4.00 16.91 1.38
C GLY A 218 4.26 15.75 0.41
N ARG A 219 5.48 15.21 0.49
CA ARG A 219 5.92 14.07 -0.34
C ARG A 219 5.03 12.85 -0.08
N MET A 220 4.73 12.09 -1.14
CA MET A 220 4.04 10.79 -0.98
C MET A 220 4.96 9.75 -0.33
N ALA A 221 4.40 8.69 0.24
CA ALA A 221 5.21 7.58 0.72
C ALA A 221 6.07 7.00 -0.41
N ASP A 222 7.31 6.67 -0.11
CA ASP A 222 8.28 6.24 -1.12
C ASP A 222 7.89 4.95 -1.83
N SER A 223 7.26 4.05 -1.10
CA SER A 223 6.63 2.84 -1.63
C SER A 223 5.49 3.12 -2.62
N ILE A 224 4.72 4.20 -2.44
CA ILE A 224 3.75 4.65 -3.46
C ILE A 224 4.49 5.19 -4.67
N ILE A 225 5.47 6.06 -4.46
CA ILE A 225 6.28 6.63 -5.56
C ILE A 225 6.93 5.50 -6.38
N GLN A 226 7.49 4.51 -5.69
CA GLN A 226 8.13 3.34 -6.29
C GLN A 226 7.10 2.47 -7.02
N MET A 227 5.90 2.28 -6.47
CA MET A 227 4.82 1.58 -7.17
C MET A 227 4.48 2.25 -8.52
N PHE A 228 4.39 3.58 -8.58
CA PHE A 228 4.19 4.28 -9.86
C PHE A 228 5.38 4.10 -10.82
N LYS A 229 6.62 4.12 -10.30
CA LYS A 229 7.85 3.89 -11.09
C LYS A 229 7.92 2.45 -11.64
N ASP A 230 7.56 1.47 -10.83
CA ASP A 230 7.57 0.05 -11.17
C ASP A 230 6.44 -0.29 -12.13
N TRP A 231 5.22 0.19 -11.87
CA TRP A 231 4.12 0.05 -12.82
C TRP A 231 4.47 0.64 -14.19
N LYS A 232 5.12 1.82 -14.21
CA LYS A 232 5.64 2.41 -15.45
C LYS A 232 6.69 1.51 -16.12
N SER A 233 7.65 0.98 -15.36
CA SER A 233 8.73 0.12 -15.91
C SER A 233 8.21 -1.22 -16.43
N GLN A 234 7.10 -1.72 -15.88
CA GLN A 234 6.39 -2.93 -16.32
C GLN A 234 5.53 -2.72 -17.58
N GLY A 235 5.55 -1.53 -18.18
CA GLY A 235 4.75 -1.22 -19.37
C GLY A 235 3.32 -0.81 -19.06
N MET A 236 3.05 -0.37 -17.83
CA MET A 236 1.75 0.13 -17.36
C MET A 236 0.59 -0.86 -17.63
N PRO A 237 0.70 -2.13 -17.22
CA PRO A 237 -0.39 -3.09 -17.40
C PRO A 237 -1.67 -2.60 -16.71
N GLN A 238 -2.82 -2.86 -17.31
CA GLN A 238 -4.12 -2.35 -16.84
C GLN A 238 -4.75 -3.25 -15.77
#